data_AF-L0WFE7-F1
#
_entry.id   AF-L0WFE7-F1
#
_cell.length_a   1.000
_cell.length_b   1.000
_cell.length_c   1.000
_cell.angle_alpha   90.00
_cell.angle_beta   90.00
_cell.angle_gamma   90.00
#
_symmetry.space_group_name_H-M   'P 1'
#
loop_
_entity.id
_entity.type
_entity.pdbx_description
1 polymer ?
#
loop_
_entity_poly.entity_id
_entity_poly.type
_entity_poly.pdbx_seq_one_letter_code
_entity_poly.pdbx_strand_id
1 'polypeptide(L)'
;MHFDVNEMRKPFIEYEKLECVDDEFTFYYDESNNIRKLHLTSKGLNVEKSCNFVLAGIVHRGECHSADFELLKKSLRLQKSAKEIKLKHIGKGSFECILKSEKLNTLLQWLLDNGFYIHYFSLNVLYWSIVDIVDSVIENLNHVERQFFIQAHMLVKSDLYKVIVSNESLFLEKLRDFEYPNIKSDRVGEFANFLVSFVKENSEALSEGRKYLLNKFMEGAEGSTELFFIMNEKDHILISDFFIYYLRNTYLFKNSKHFFDEEKEIEAIFNKYDLVDKGVIINNYSFVNSEEMLEVQVSDVLAGLLGKYSTFLSDTGKDKIKIIKNNLRQQQLSNLNLLEKLIDKSDAVSRGFFYRCVSEDEYLKNNYFMHDQSCI
;
A
#
# COMPACT_ATOMS: atom_id res chain seq x y z
N MET A 1 -15.91 7.37 -20.94
CA MET A 1 -14.68 6.76 -21.48
C MET A 1 -14.75 5.28 -21.15
N HIS A 2 -14.41 4.40 -22.08
CA HIS A 2 -14.55 2.95 -21.89
C HIS A 2 -13.20 2.33 -21.56
N PHE A 3 -13.19 1.45 -20.58
CA PHE A 3 -12.03 0.64 -20.21
C PHE A 3 -12.31 -0.83 -20.56
N ASP A 4 -11.58 -1.40 -21.51
CA ASP A 4 -11.66 -2.84 -21.77
C ASP A 4 -10.96 -3.59 -20.64
N VAL A 5 -11.75 -4.28 -19.82
CA VAL A 5 -11.22 -4.97 -18.64
C VAL A 5 -10.27 -6.09 -19.01
N ASN A 6 -10.40 -6.70 -20.20
CA ASN A 6 -9.51 -7.77 -20.66
C ASN A 6 -8.13 -7.23 -21.02
N GLU A 7 -8.06 -6.06 -21.66
CA GLU A 7 -6.79 -5.38 -21.95
C GLU A 7 -6.10 -4.95 -20.66
N MET A 8 -6.86 -4.39 -19.70
CA MET A 8 -6.33 -3.96 -18.42
C MET A 8 -5.78 -5.11 -17.58
N ARG A 9 -6.50 -6.24 -17.48
CA ARG A 9 -6.11 -7.35 -16.59
C ARG A 9 -5.04 -8.27 -17.17
N LYS A 10 -4.90 -8.33 -18.50
CA LYS A 10 -4.01 -9.29 -19.18
C LYS A 10 -2.54 -9.19 -18.70
N PRO A 11 -1.91 -8.00 -18.63
CA PRO A 11 -0.53 -7.90 -18.16
C PRO A 11 -0.37 -8.45 -16.74
N PHE A 12 -1.27 -8.09 -15.82
CA PHE A 12 -1.19 -8.56 -14.43
C PHE A 12 -1.30 -10.09 -14.34
N ILE A 13 -2.22 -10.69 -15.10
CA ILE A 13 -2.39 -12.15 -15.10
C ILE A 13 -1.15 -12.85 -15.64
N GLU A 14 -0.58 -12.36 -16.74
CA GLU A 14 0.57 -13.00 -17.39
C GLU A 14 1.85 -12.83 -16.56
N TYR A 15 2.15 -11.62 -16.11
CA TYR A 15 3.38 -11.32 -15.37
C TYR A 15 3.34 -11.85 -13.94
N GLU A 16 2.24 -11.64 -13.22
CA GLU A 16 2.11 -12.09 -11.84
C GLU A 16 1.63 -13.54 -11.76
N LYS A 17 1.27 -14.20 -12.88
CA LYS A 17 0.69 -15.56 -12.94
C LYS A 17 -0.48 -15.71 -11.97
N LEU A 18 -1.47 -14.84 -12.13
CA LEU A 18 -2.64 -14.79 -11.26
C LEU A 18 -3.62 -15.91 -11.61
N GLU A 19 -4.09 -16.59 -10.58
CA GLU A 19 -5.05 -17.70 -10.68
C GLU A 19 -6.41 -17.26 -10.14
N CYS A 20 -7.47 -17.99 -10.51
CA CYS A 20 -8.85 -17.77 -10.04
C CYS A 20 -9.42 -16.36 -10.27
N VAL A 21 -8.81 -15.54 -11.13
CA VAL A 21 -9.30 -14.18 -11.46
C VAL A 21 -10.62 -14.17 -12.24
N ASP A 22 -11.02 -15.31 -12.80
CA ASP A 22 -12.32 -15.51 -13.46
C ASP A 22 -13.36 -16.18 -12.55
N ASP A 23 -12.98 -16.58 -11.34
CA ASP A 23 -13.93 -17.14 -10.38
C ASP A 23 -14.86 -16.04 -9.83
N GLU A 24 -16.03 -16.46 -9.37
CA GLU A 24 -16.99 -15.57 -8.72
C GLU A 24 -16.67 -15.42 -7.23
N PHE A 25 -16.41 -14.18 -6.82
CA PHE A 25 -16.25 -13.78 -5.43
C PHE A 25 -17.14 -12.58 -5.11
N THR A 26 -17.25 -12.30 -3.82
CA THR A 26 -17.82 -11.05 -3.32
C THR A 26 -16.83 -10.42 -2.35
N PHE A 27 -16.34 -9.23 -2.72
CA PHE A 27 -15.36 -8.46 -1.99
C PHE A 27 -16.01 -7.31 -1.24
N TYR A 28 -15.51 -7.06 -0.03
CA TYR A 28 -15.90 -5.92 0.80
C TYR A 28 -14.65 -5.13 1.16
N TYR A 29 -14.76 -3.80 1.17
CA TYR A 29 -13.62 -2.90 1.29
C TYR A 29 -13.89 -1.79 2.29
N ASP A 30 -12.83 -1.40 2.99
CA ASP A 30 -12.69 -0.09 3.61
C ASP A 30 -11.23 0.38 3.46
N GLU A 31 -10.97 1.67 3.65
CA GLU A 31 -9.65 2.27 3.59
C GLU A 31 -9.12 2.76 4.95
N SER A 32 -7.80 2.89 5.02
CA SER A 32 -7.13 3.55 6.14
C SER A 32 -6.75 4.99 5.79
N ASN A 33 -6.70 5.83 6.82
CA ASN A 33 -6.08 7.17 6.81
C ASN A 33 -6.72 8.24 5.89
N ASN A 34 -7.79 7.93 5.13
CA ASN A 34 -8.57 8.81 4.24
C ASN A 34 -7.79 10.05 3.73
N ILE A 35 -6.68 9.79 3.03
CA ILE A 35 -5.74 10.83 2.59
C ILE A 35 -6.36 11.68 1.48
N ARG A 36 -7.18 11.06 0.61
CA ARG A 36 -7.81 11.60 -0.62
C ARG A 36 -6.85 12.14 -1.67
N LYS A 37 -5.96 13.03 -1.26
CA LYS A 37 -4.95 13.70 -2.07
C LYS A 37 -3.69 13.94 -1.23
N LEU A 38 -2.53 13.56 -1.74
CA LEU A 38 -1.25 13.86 -1.11
C LEU A 38 -0.59 15.07 -1.80
N HIS A 39 -0.23 16.09 -1.02
CA HIS A 39 0.42 17.28 -1.56
C HIS A 39 1.36 17.94 -0.54
N LEU A 40 2.30 18.73 -1.06
CA LEU A 40 3.27 19.49 -0.27
C LEU A 40 2.63 20.77 0.26
N THR A 41 2.79 21.01 1.55
CA THR A 41 2.42 22.23 2.30
C THR A 41 3.67 22.94 2.80
N SER A 42 3.55 24.14 3.37
CA SER A 42 4.69 24.86 3.95
C SER A 42 5.27 24.18 5.20
N LYS A 43 4.63 23.11 5.70
CA LYS A 43 5.03 22.34 6.88
C LYS A 43 5.40 20.89 6.56
N GLY A 44 5.62 20.55 5.29
CA GLY A 44 5.78 19.16 4.84
C GLY A 44 4.52 18.63 4.15
N LEU A 45 4.15 17.37 4.35
CA LEU A 45 2.94 16.79 3.74
C LEU A 45 1.65 17.36 4.37
N ASN A 46 0.52 17.24 3.67
CA ASN A 46 -0.81 17.58 4.19
C ASN A 46 -1.39 16.56 5.17
N VAL A 47 -0.61 15.53 5.50
CA VAL A 47 -0.93 14.50 6.49
C VAL A 47 0.09 14.58 7.61
N GLU A 48 -0.34 14.31 8.85
CA GLU A 48 0.56 14.37 10.02
C GLU A 48 1.73 13.38 9.91
N LYS A 49 1.53 12.29 9.16
CA LYS A 49 2.54 11.27 8.95
C LYS A 49 2.39 10.61 7.58
N SER A 50 3.51 10.35 6.91
CA SER A 50 3.67 9.55 5.69
C SER A 50 3.33 8.05 5.88
N CYS A 51 2.21 7.74 6.54
CA CYS A 51 1.73 6.37 6.71
C CYS A 51 1.27 5.78 5.38
N ASN A 52 1.26 4.45 5.29
CA ASN A 52 0.71 3.80 4.11
C ASN A 52 -0.80 4.04 4.00
N PHE A 53 -1.27 4.26 2.78
CA PHE A 53 -2.68 4.09 2.43
C PHE A 53 -2.95 2.60 2.23
N VAL A 54 -3.98 2.09 2.90
CA VAL A 54 -4.38 0.67 2.80
C VAL A 54 -5.84 0.61 2.43
N LEU A 55 -6.17 -0.11 1.37
CA LEU A 55 -7.53 -0.49 0.98
C LEU A 55 -7.63 -2.01 1.18
N ALA A 56 -8.49 -2.47 2.08
CA ALA A 56 -8.50 -3.87 2.47
C ALA A 56 -9.89 -4.34 2.89
N GLY A 57 -10.03 -5.65 3.04
CA GLY A 57 -11.22 -6.21 3.67
C GLY A 57 -11.31 -7.71 3.54
N ILE A 58 -12.55 -8.19 3.59
CA ILE A 58 -12.87 -9.62 3.48
C ILE A 58 -13.40 -9.96 2.10
N VAL A 59 -13.23 -11.22 1.71
CA VAL A 59 -13.79 -11.78 0.48
C VAL A 59 -14.28 -13.19 0.73
N HIS A 60 -15.39 -13.56 0.11
CA HIS A 60 -15.85 -14.95 0.06
C HIS A 60 -16.15 -15.37 -1.38
N ARG A 61 -16.17 -16.68 -1.62
CA ARG A 61 -16.53 -17.26 -2.92
C ARG A 61 -18.04 -17.21 -3.13
N GLY A 62 -18.47 -16.97 -4.36
CA GLY A 62 -19.87 -16.85 -4.76
C GLY A 62 -20.54 -15.54 -4.33
N GLU A 63 -21.84 -15.44 -4.61
CA GLU A 63 -22.62 -14.22 -4.37
C GLU A 63 -23.15 -14.07 -2.93
N CYS A 64 -23.28 -15.18 -2.19
CA CYS A 64 -23.89 -15.19 -0.86
C CYS A 64 -23.03 -16.00 0.12
N HIS A 65 -23.10 -15.64 1.40
CA HIS A 65 -22.54 -16.41 2.51
C HIS A 65 -23.61 -16.68 3.59
N SER A 66 -23.37 -17.66 4.45
CA SER A 66 -24.25 -17.98 5.59
C SER A 66 -23.67 -17.57 6.96
N ALA A 67 -22.63 -16.73 6.96
CA ALA A 67 -21.96 -16.31 8.19
C ALA A 67 -22.87 -15.46 9.09
N ASP A 68 -22.83 -15.74 10.39
CA ASP A 68 -23.66 -15.03 11.39
C ASP A 68 -22.86 -13.90 12.06
N PHE A 69 -23.01 -12.68 11.51
CA PHE A 69 -22.34 -11.48 12.01
C PHE A 69 -22.92 -11.00 13.35
N GLU A 70 -24.15 -11.37 13.70
CA GLU A 70 -24.72 -11.04 15.01
C GLU A 70 -24.07 -11.89 16.11
N LEU A 71 -23.80 -13.16 15.83
CA LEU A 71 -22.96 -14.01 16.69
C LEU A 71 -21.54 -13.45 16.80
N LEU A 72 -20.95 -12.91 15.73
CA LEU A 72 -19.66 -12.23 15.81
C LEU A 72 -19.71 -11.04 16.77
N LYS A 73 -20.67 -10.11 16.59
CA LYS A 73 -20.83 -8.93 17.48
C LYS A 73 -20.96 -9.32 18.95
N LYS A 74 -21.76 -10.37 19.22
CA LYS A 74 -21.92 -10.92 20.58
C LYS A 74 -20.60 -11.48 21.12
N SER A 75 -19.86 -12.22 20.30
CA SER A 75 -18.56 -12.81 20.66
C SER A 75 -17.50 -11.74 20.95
N LEU A 76 -17.52 -10.64 20.19
CA LEU A 76 -16.65 -9.48 20.41
C LEU A 76 -17.04 -8.64 21.65
N ARG A 77 -18.16 -8.96 22.30
CA ARG A 77 -18.69 -8.26 23.48
C ARG A 77 -18.68 -6.74 23.28
N LEU A 78 -19.21 -6.29 22.15
CA LEU A 78 -19.34 -4.86 21.84
C LEU A 78 -20.38 -4.22 22.77
N GLN A 79 -20.17 -2.94 23.12
CA GLN A 79 -21.14 -2.20 23.91
C GLN A 79 -22.42 -2.03 23.10
N LYS A 80 -23.59 -2.02 23.76
CA LYS A 80 -24.89 -1.84 23.08
C LYS A 80 -25.01 -0.53 22.28
N SER A 81 -24.19 0.47 22.61
CA SER A 81 -24.12 1.76 21.93
C SER A 81 -23.21 1.76 20.70
N ALA A 82 -22.42 0.72 20.47
CA ALA A 82 -21.58 0.60 19.29
C ALA A 82 -22.45 0.20 18.10
N LYS A 83 -22.77 1.18 17.25
CA LYS A 83 -23.51 0.95 16.00
C LYS A 83 -22.72 0.12 14.98
N GLU A 84 -21.39 0.23 15.03
CA GLU A 84 -20.48 -0.38 14.06
C GLU A 84 -19.34 -1.13 14.74
N ILE A 85 -18.84 -2.17 14.08
CA ILE A 85 -17.56 -2.79 14.38
C ILE A 85 -16.47 -1.88 13.79
N LYS A 86 -15.52 -1.44 14.62
CA LYS A 86 -14.37 -0.63 14.17
C LYS A 86 -13.11 -1.12 14.87
N LEU A 87 -11.95 -0.85 14.29
CA LEU A 87 -10.67 -1.26 14.89
C LEU A 87 -10.55 -0.84 16.37
N LYS A 88 -10.99 0.38 16.72
CA LYS A 88 -10.93 0.92 18.10
C LYS A 88 -11.68 0.08 19.14
N HIS A 89 -12.65 -0.72 18.70
CA HIS A 89 -13.41 -1.66 19.55
C HIS A 89 -12.68 -2.99 19.76
N ILE A 90 -11.78 -3.32 18.83
CA ILE A 90 -10.98 -4.54 18.80
C ILE A 90 -9.66 -4.33 19.54
N GLY A 91 -8.94 -3.25 19.25
CA GLY A 91 -7.67 -2.91 19.86
C GLY A 91 -7.34 -1.42 19.71
N LYS A 92 -6.37 -0.94 20.49
CA LYS A 92 -5.92 0.46 20.46
C LYS A 92 -4.39 0.54 20.48
N GLY A 93 -3.86 1.62 19.95
CA GLY A 93 -2.42 1.92 19.95
C GLY A 93 -1.71 1.40 18.70
N SER A 94 -0.42 1.07 18.87
CA SER A 94 0.42 0.50 17.81
C SER A 94 -0.01 -0.92 17.45
N PHE A 95 0.52 -1.44 16.34
CA PHE A 95 0.27 -2.81 15.90
C PHE A 95 0.57 -3.84 17.00
N GLU A 96 1.71 -3.70 17.69
CA GLU A 96 2.13 -4.59 18.77
C GLU A 96 1.18 -4.55 19.97
N CYS A 97 0.56 -3.39 20.25
CA CYS A 97 -0.47 -3.25 21.27
C CYS A 97 -1.78 -3.93 20.85
N ILE A 98 -2.18 -3.79 19.59
CA ILE A 98 -3.38 -4.43 19.03
C ILE A 98 -3.25 -5.96 19.05
N LEU A 99 -2.06 -6.49 18.78
CA LEU A 99 -1.78 -7.93 18.89
C LEU A 99 -2.04 -8.51 20.29
N LYS A 100 -2.17 -7.70 21.35
CA LYS A 100 -2.51 -8.20 22.70
C LYS A 100 -4.01 -8.46 22.88
N SER A 101 -4.83 -8.15 21.89
CA SER A 101 -6.29 -8.20 22.04
C SER A 101 -6.87 -9.61 21.89
N GLU A 102 -7.68 -10.02 22.84
CA GLU A 102 -8.55 -11.20 22.72
C GLU A 102 -9.66 -11.03 21.66
N LYS A 103 -10.11 -9.80 21.46
CA LYS A 103 -11.14 -9.50 20.45
C LYS A 103 -10.59 -9.63 19.05
N LEU A 104 -9.31 -9.28 18.85
CA LEU A 104 -8.64 -9.53 17.58
C LEU A 104 -8.59 -11.03 17.29
N ASN A 105 -8.21 -11.82 18.29
CA ASN A 105 -8.18 -13.28 18.18
C ASN A 105 -9.54 -13.84 17.75
N THR A 106 -10.59 -13.42 18.46
CA THR A 106 -11.98 -13.80 18.19
C THR A 106 -12.38 -13.46 16.76
N LEU A 107 -12.04 -12.26 16.28
CA LEU A 107 -12.36 -11.84 14.91
C LEU A 107 -11.63 -12.67 13.85
N LEU A 108 -10.30 -12.80 13.96
CA LEU A 108 -9.49 -13.49 12.96
C LEU A 108 -9.84 -14.99 12.91
N GLN A 109 -10.06 -15.61 14.07
CA GLN A 109 -10.51 -17.00 14.14
C GLN A 109 -11.91 -17.16 13.52
N TRP A 110 -12.83 -16.25 13.82
CA TRP A 110 -14.17 -16.29 13.23
C TRP A 110 -14.14 -16.16 11.69
N LEU A 111 -13.26 -15.33 11.13
CA LEU A 111 -13.07 -15.24 9.67
C LEU A 111 -12.62 -16.57 9.07
N LEU A 112 -11.64 -17.24 9.71
CA LEU A 112 -11.18 -18.56 9.27
C LEU A 112 -12.31 -19.60 9.35
N ASP A 113 -13.00 -19.66 10.48
CA ASP A 113 -14.06 -20.65 10.74
C ASP A 113 -15.25 -20.50 9.78
N ASN A 114 -15.54 -19.28 9.33
CA ASN A 114 -16.64 -18.98 8.41
C ASN A 114 -16.20 -18.95 6.94
N GLY A 115 -14.98 -19.41 6.64
CA GLY A 115 -14.54 -19.58 5.25
C GLY A 115 -14.15 -18.29 4.53
N PHE A 116 -14.11 -17.14 5.20
CA PHE A 116 -13.65 -15.88 4.60
C PHE A 116 -12.16 -15.91 4.26
N TYR A 117 -11.83 -15.19 3.19
CA TYR A 117 -10.48 -14.80 2.80
C TYR A 117 -10.31 -13.31 3.09
N ILE A 118 -9.09 -12.82 2.99
CA ILE A 118 -8.77 -11.40 3.07
C ILE A 118 -8.08 -10.94 1.80
N HIS A 119 -8.24 -9.66 1.49
CA HIS A 119 -7.54 -8.98 0.41
C HIS A 119 -7.04 -7.63 0.93
N TYR A 120 -5.95 -7.14 0.37
CA TYR A 120 -5.50 -5.79 0.64
C TYR A 120 -4.58 -5.23 -0.45
N PHE A 121 -4.67 -3.92 -0.59
CA PHE A 121 -3.70 -3.06 -1.24
C PHE A 121 -3.00 -2.20 -0.19
N SER A 122 -1.67 -2.09 -0.23
CA SER A 122 -0.89 -1.17 0.62
C SER A 122 0.05 -0.31 -0.21
N LEU A 123 -0.02 1.00 0.01
CA LEU A 123 0.77 2.02 -0.68
C LEU A 123 1.54 2.84 0.34
N ASN A 124 2.87 2.74 0.33
CA ASN A 124 3.69 3.72 1.02
C ASN A 124 3.69 5.01 0.20
N VAL A 125 2.97 6.02 0.69
CA VAL A 125 2.65 7.22 -0.09
C VAL A 125 3.87 8.09 -0.36
N LEU A 126 4.83 8.14 0.58
CA LEU A 126 6.07 8.89 0.38
C LEU A 126 7.01 8.14 -0.56
N TYR A 127 7.14 6.81 -0.40
CA TYR A 127 7.91 5.98 -1.32
C TYR A 127 7.39 6.12 -2.75
N TRP A 128 6.08 5.95 -2.97
CA TRP A 128 5.45 6.12 -4.28
C TRP A 128 5.71 7.50 -4.88
N SER A 129 5.71 8.55 -4.05
CA SER A 129 5.93 9.92 -4.52
C SER A 129 7.35 10.20 -4.99
N ILE A 130 8.34 9.34 -4.72
CA ILE A 130 9.75 9.60 -5.02
C ILE A 130 10.37 8.59 -5.99
N VAL A 131 9.69 7.49 -6.32
CA VAL A 131 10.27 6.46 -7.22
C VAL A 131 10.51 6.98 -8.64
N ASP A 132 9.72 7.96 -9.07
CA ASP A 132 9.85 8.60 -10.39
C ASP A 132 11.14 9.44 -10.53
N ILE A 133 11.73 9.86 -9.41
CA ILE A 133 13.07 10.46 -9.39
C ILE A 133 14.09 9.43 -9.91
N VAL A 134 14.02 8.19 -9.40
CA VAL A 134 14.93 7.11 -9.80
C VAL A 134 14.71 6.76 -11.27
N ASP A 135 13.46 6.61 -11.70
CA ASP A 135 13.16 6.27 -13.09
C ASP A 135 13.64 7.37 -14.05
N SER A 136 13.51 8.64 -13.65
CA SER A 136 14.02 9.78 -14.42
C SER A 136 15.55 9.79 -14.54
N VAL A 137 16.25 9.45 -13.45
CA VAL A 137 17.72 9.36 -13.48
C VAL A 137 18.19 8.18 -14.34
N ILE A 138 17.51 7.01 -14.25
CA ILE A 138 17.80 5.83 -15.10
C ILE A 138 17.76 6.22 -16.59
N GLU A 139 16.80 7.05 -16.98
CA GLU A 139 16.65 7.53 -18.37
C GLU A 139 17.77 8.47 -18.85
N ASN A 140 18.61 8.98 -17.95
CA ASN A 140 19.78 9.78 -18.30
C ASN A 140 21.10 8.97 -18.33
N LEU A 141 21.07 7.72 -17.85
CA LEU A 141 22.27 6.88 -17.81
C LEU A 141 22.70 6.38 -19.18
N ASN A 142 23.99 6.11 -19.32
CA ASN A 142 24.53 5.44 -20.51
C ASN A 142 23.97 4.02 -20.62
N HIS A 143 24.05 3.41 -21.81
CA HIS A 143 23.41 2.12 -22.08
C HIS A 143 23.82 1.01 -21.10
N VAL A 144 25.09 0.94 -20.70
CA VAL A 144 25.58 -0.12 -19.80
C VAL A 144 25.05 0.08 -18.38
N GLU A 145 25.17 1.29 -17.85
CA GLU A 145 24.66 1.65 -16.53
C GLU A 145 23.14 1.50 -16.45
N ARG A 146 22.42 1.95 -17.47
CA ARG A 146 20.97 1.84 -17.55
C ARG A 146 20.52 0.38 -17.41
N GLN A 147 21.11 -0.54 -18.18
CA GLN A 147 20.74 -1.97 -18.12
C GLN A 147 20.98 -2.55 -16.73
N PHE A 148 22.06 -2.16 -16.07
CA PHE A 148 22.36 -2.58 -14.70
C PHE A 148 21.33 -2.00 -13.71
N PHE A 149 21.06 -0.70 -13.76
CA PHE A 149 20.15 -0.04 -12.81
C PHE A 149 18.68 -0.33 -13.06
N ILE A 150 18.26 -0.70 -14.28
CA ILE A 150 16.94 -1.29 -14.53
C ILE A 150 16.77 -2.59 -13.73
N GLN A 151 17.82 -3.40 -13.57
CA GLN A 151 17.74 -4.63 -12.74
C GLN A 151 17.83 -4.33 -11.25
N ALA A 152 18.61 -3.31 -10.87
CA ALA A 152 18.79 -2.90 -9.47
C ALA A 152 17.76 -1.87 -8.99
N HIS A 153 16.76 -1.52 -9.80
CA HIS A 153 15.90 -0.35 -9.55
C HIS A 153 15.17 -0.41 -8.20
N MET A 154 14.64 -1.58 -7.80
CA MET A 154 13.97 -1.75 -6.52
C MET A 154 14.89 -1.47 -5.32
N LEU A 155 16.15 -1.91 -5.43
CA LEU A 155 17.18 -1.70 -4.41
C LEU A 155 17.50 -0.21 -4.29
N VAL A 156 17.72 0.47 -5.42
CA VAL A 156 18.04 1.90 -5.46
C VAL A 156 16.87 2.76 -4.99
N LYS A 157 15.63 2.46 -5.41
CA LYS A 157 14.41 3.13 -4.93
C LYS A 157 14.26 3.00 -3.42
N SER A 158 14.48 1.80 -2.90
CA SER A 158 14.43 1.55 -1.45
C SER A 158 15.52 2.30 -0.69
N ASP A 159 16.74 2.39 -1.24
CA ASP A 159 17.84 3.11 -0.61
C ASP A 159 17.61 4.62 -0.61
N LEU A 160 17.18 5.19 -1.74
CA LEU A 160 16.84 6.59 -1.83
C LEU A 160 15.75 6.95 -0.80
N TYR A 161 14.69 6.14 -0.72
CA TYR A 161 13.64 6.31 0.28
C TYR A 161 14.19 6.30 1.71
N LYS A 162 15.07 5.35 2.05
CA LYS A 162 15.67 5.26 3.38
C LYS A 162 16.55 6.46 3.72
N VAL A 163 17.27 7.01 2.72
CA VAL A 163 18.07 8.23 2.87
C VAL A 163 17.16 9.45 3.07
N ILE A 164 16.07 9.56 2.31
CA ILE A 164 15.06 10.62 2.46
C ILE A 164 14.46 10.62 3.86
N VAL A 165 14.01 9.47 4.35
CA VAL A 165 13.40 9.35 5.69
C VAL A 165 14.36 9.75 6.82
N SER A 166 15.69 9.60 6.62
CA SER A 166 16.69 10.02 7.61
C SER A 166 16.73 11.54 7.83
N ASN A 167 16.24 12.32 6.86
CA ASN A 167 16.12 13.78 6.96
C ASN A 167 14.89 14.29 6.17
N GLU A 168 13.73 13.72 6.50
CA GLU A 168 12.48 13.89 5.74
C GLU A 168 12.07 15.36 5.63
N SER A 169 12.14 16.11 6.73
CA SER A 169 11.73 17.52 6.77
C SER A 169 12.52 18.38 5.77
N LEU A 170 13.85 18.23 5.73
CA LEU A 170 14.70 18.96 4.79
C LEU A 170 14.39 18.58 3.34
N PHE A 171 14.18 17.28 3.08
CA PHE A 171 13.87 16.80 1.74
C PHE A 171 12.54 17.34 1.24
N LEU A 172 11.49 17.27 2.08
CA LEU A 172 10.15 17.78 1.74
C LEU A 172 10.13 19.30 1.54
N GLU A 173 10.91 20.05 2.33
CA GLU A 173 11.12 21.49 2.13
C GLU A 173 11.70 21.75 0.74
N LYS A 174 12.75 21.01 0.37
CA LYS A 174 13.39 21.15 -0.95
C LYS A 174 12.46 20.74 -2.08
N LEU A 175 11.74 19.62 -1.97
CA LEU A 175 10.73 19.24 -2.97
C LEU A 175 9.72 20.38 -3.21
N ARG A 176 9.28 21.06 -2.14
CA ARG A 176 8.37 22.20 -2.25
C ARG A 176 9.02 23.37 -2.98
N ASP A 177 10.26 23.71 -2.63
CA ASP A 177 11.03 24.79 -3.27
C ASP A 177 11.16 24.57 -4.78
N PHE A 178 11.29 23.31 -5.21
CA PHE A 178 11.39 22.91 -6.60
C PHE A 178 10.04 22.67 -7.31
N GLU A 179 8.92 22.93 -6.64
CA GLU A 179 7.57 22.71 -7.18
C GLU A 179 7.29 21.24 -7.57
N TYR A 180 8.03 20.30 -6.96
CA TYR A 180 7.92 18.86 -7.21
C TYR A 180 6.46 18.37 -7.07
N PRO A 181 5.99 17.46 -7.95
CA PRO A 181 6.74 16.73 -8.98
C PRO A 181 6.85 17.47 -10.31
N ASN A 182 6.67 18.80 -10.37
CA ASN A 182 6.77 19.56 -11.61
C ASN A 182 8.09 20.34 -11.71
N ILE A 183 9.21 19.63 -11.77
CA ILE A 183 10.53 20.25 -11.91
C ILE A 183 10.57 21.03 -13.23
N LYS A 184 10.81 22.35 -13.14
CA LYS A 184 10.91 23.20 -14.34
C LYS A 184 12.20 22.91 -15.09
N SER A 185 12.16 22.98 -16.41
CA SER A 185 13.30 22.64 -17.29
C SER A 185 14.57 23.46 -16.98
N ASP A 186 14.42 24.71 -16.57
CA ASP A 186 15.53 25.60 -16.18
C ASP A 186 16.10 25.30 -14.79
N ARG A 187 15.44 24.46 -13.99
CA ARG A 187 15.85 24.07 -12.63
C ARG A 187 16.30 22.61 -12.49
N VAL A 188 16.26 21.83 -13.58
CA VAL A 188 16.67 20.40 -13.57
C VAL A 188 18.08 20.23 -13.02
N GLY A 189 19.04 21.02 -13.49
CA GLY A 189 20.43 20.92 -13.01
C GLY A 189 20.58 21.28 -11.52
N GLU A 190 19.82 22.26 -11.02
CA GLU A 190 19.82 22.64 -9.61
C GLU A 190 19.24 21.50 -8.74
N PHE A 191 18.13 20.91 -9.18
CA PHE A 191 17.49 19.79 -8.49
C PHE A 191 18.38 18.54 -8.48
N ALA A 192 19.01 18.20 -9.60
CA ALA A 192 19.95 17.07 -9.70
C ALA A 192 21.15 17.23 -8.74
N ASN A 193 21.75 18.42 -8.70
CA ASN A 193 22.83 18.71 -7.76
C ASN A 193 22.37 18.60 -6.30
N PHE A 194 21.15 19.05 -5.99
CA PHE A 194 20.55 18.85 -4.68
C PHE A 194 20.42 17.37 -4.32
N LEU A 195 19.89 16.53 -5.21
CA LEU A 195 19.74 15.08 -4.95
C LEU A 195 21.08 14.42 -4.63
N VAL A 196 22.11 14.74 -5.43
CA VAL A 196 23.47 14.23 -5.25
C VAL A 196 24.03 14.60 -3.89
N SER A 197 23.98 15.89 -3.53
CA SER A 197 24.49 16.37 -2.25
C SER A 197 23.69 15.79 -1.07
N PHE A 198 22.36 15.75 -1.18
CA PHE A 198 21.49 15.20 -0.15
C PHE A 198 21.82 13.72 0.11
N VAL A 199 22.00 12.91 -0.94
CA VAL A 199 22.37 11.50 -0.80
C VAL A 199 23.77 11.33 -0.19
N LYS A 200 24.74 12.13 -0.62
CA LYS A 200 26.11 12.10 -0.06
C LYS A 200 26.10 12.39 1.45
N GLU A 201 25.28 13.34 1.89
CA GLU A 201 25.22 13.80 3.29
C GLU A 201 24.38 12.91 4.21
N ASN A 202 23.36 12.21 3.69
CA ASN A 202 22.36 11.51 4.52
C ASN A 202 22.38 9.98 4.38
N SER A 203 23.37 9.40 3.69
CA SER A 203 23.44 7.95 3.40
C SER A 203 24.05 7.07 4.50
N GLU A 204 24.29 7.61 5.70
CA GLU A 204 24.85 6.89 6.85
C GLU A 204 23.96 5.74 7.35
N ALA A 205 22.65 5.78 7.07
CA ALA A 205 21.74 4.69 7.42
C ALA A 205 21.91 3.42 6.54
N LEU A 206 22.68 3.52 5.46
CA LEU A 206 22.95 2.42 4.52
C LEU A 206 24.25 1.68 4.90
N SER A 207 24.37 0.42 4.48
CA SER A 207 25.66 -0.27 4.53
C SER A 207 26.62 0.34 3.50
N GLU A 208 27.93 0.25 3.72
CA GLU A 208 28.95 0.81 2.81
C GLU A 208 28.73 0.43 1.34
N GLY A 209 28.38 -0.83 1.06
CA GLY A 209 28.08 -1.28 -0.30
C GLY A 209 26.83 -0.62 -0.92
N ARG A 210 25.75 -0.49 -0.14
CA ARG A 210 24.52 0.18 -0.61
C ARG A 210 24.72 1.69 -0.75
N LYS A 211 25.45 2.30 0.18
CA LYS A 211 25.88 3.70 0.12
C LYS A 211 26.70 3.98 -1.14
N TYR A 212 27.72 3.15 -1.43
CA TYR A 212 28.52 3.29 -2.64
C TYR A 212 27.66 3.20 -3.90
N LEU A 213 26.78 2.20 -3.97
CA LEU A 213 25.92 1.98 -5.13
C LEU A 213 24.94 3.14 -5.37
N LEU A 214 24.28 3.63 -4.32
CA LEU A 214 23.35 4.76 -4.44
C LEU A 214 24.08 6.05 -4.84
N ASN A 215 25.27 6.31 -4.28
CA ASN A 215 26.07 7.46 -4.68
C ASN A 215 26.50 7.37 -6.16
N LYS A 216 26.94 6.18 -6.60
CA LYS A 216 27.28 5.93 -8.01
C LYS A 216 26.09 6.10 -8.95
N PHE A 217 24.90 5.69 -8.51
CA PHE A 217 23.67 5.95 -9.25
C PHE A 217 23.39 7.45 -9.37
N MET A 218 23.52 8.20 -8.27
CA MET A 218 23.22 9.64 -8.24
C MET A 218 24.22 10.47 -9.05
N GLU A 219 25.46 10.03 -9.24
CA GLU A 219 26.39 10.66 -10.19
C GLU A 219 25.78 10.73 -11.60
N GLY A 220 24.92 9.78 -11.98
CA GLY A 220 24.19 9.80 -13.24
C GLY A 220 23.09 10.87 -13.34
N ALA A 221 22.69 11.48 -12.22
CA ALA A 221 21.84 12.66 -12.23
C ALA A 221 22.63 13.94 -12.59
N GLU A 222 23.95 13.96 -12.34
CA GLU A 222 24.79 15.14 -12.62
C GLU A 222 24.77 15.45 -14.13
N GLY A 223 24.48 16.71 -14.46
CA GLY A 223 24.39 17.13 -15.87
C GLY A 223 23.11 16.70 -16.59
N SER A 224 22.13 16.11 -15.89
CA SER A 224 20.79 15.87 -16.45
C SER A 224 20.22 17.16 -17.03
N THR A 225 19.68 17.04 -18.24
CA THR A 225 18.97 18.15 -18.91
C THR A 225 17.45 17.99 -18.78
N GLU A 226 16.99 16.76 -18.56
CA GLU A 226 15.59 16.43 -18.32
C GLU A 226 15.47 15.35 -17.23
N LEU A 227 14.36 15.39 -16.49
CA LEU A 227 13.96 14.35 -15.54
C LEU A 227 12.51 13.97 -15.84
N PHE A 228 12.33 13.24 -16.95
CA PHE A 228 11.06 13.08 -17.66
C PHE A 228 9.83 12.77 -16.80
N PHE A 229 9.94 11.87 -15.82
CA PHE A 229 8.80 11.43 -15.00
C PHE A 229 8.42 12.40 -13.87
N ILE A 230 9.20 13.46 -13.67
CA ILE A 230 8.97 14.49 -12.64
C ILE A 230 8.98 15.89 -13.26
N MET A 231 8.46 15.99 -14.48
CA MET A 231 8.30 17.24 -15.23
C MET A 231 6.92 17.29 -15.86
N ASN A 232 6.39 18.49 -16.10
CA ASN A 232 5.06 18.72 -16.69
C ASN A 232 3.89 18.20 -15.84
N GLU A 233 4.10 18.09 -14.54
CA GLU A 233 3.09 17.68 -13.57
C GLU A 233 2.38 18.88 -12.93
N LYS A 234 1.48 18.62 -11.97
CA LYS A 234 0.89 19.70 -11.15
C LYS A 234 1.79 20.04 -9.98
N ASP A 235 2.12 21.32 -9.84
CA ASP A 235 2.97 21.82 -8.76
C ASP A 235 2.47 21.33 -7.39
N HIS A 236 3.40 20.80 -6.58
CA HIS A 236 3.17 20.34 -5.20
C HIS A 236 2.19 19.18 -5.04
N ILE A 237 1.60 18.64 -6.11
CA ILE A 237 0.64 17.52 -6.02
C ILE A 237 1.38 16.22 -6.24
N LEU A 238 1.56 15.46 -5.16
CA LEU A 238 2.23 14.17 -5.22
C LEU A 238 1.26 13.10 -5.72
N ILE A 239 0.11 12.94 -5.07
CA ILE A 239 -0.94 12.00 -5.47
C ILE A 239 -2.24 12.78 -5.63
N SER A 240 -2.84 12.78 -6.82
CA SER A 240 -4.08 13.52 -7.10
C SER A 240 -5.31 12.89 -6.45
N ASP A 241 -5.36 11.57 -6.48
CA ASP A 241 -6.44 10.71 -5.99
C ASP A 241 -5.96 9.25 -5.90
N PHE A 242 -6.78 8.39 -5.30
CA PHE A 242 -6.46 6.97 -5.10
C PHE A 242 -7.32 6.04 -6.00
N PHE A 243 -8.04 6.59 -6.99
CA PHE A 243 -9.03 5.87 -7.78
C PHE A 243 -8.50 4.60 -8.43
N ILE A 244 -7.29 4.66 -9.00
CA ILE A 244 -6.67 3.53 -9.70
C ILE A 244 -6.51 2.29 -8.80
N TYR A 245 -6.38 2.50 -7.49
CA TYR A 245 -6.21 1.41 -6.52
C TYR A 245 -7.53 0.74 -6.15
N TYR A 246 -8.64 1.49 -6.14
CA TYR A 246 -9.98 0.91 -6.04
C TYR A 246 -10.33 0.14 -7.32
N LEU A 247 -9.96 0.70 -8.48
CA LEU A 247 -10.27 0.15 -9.79
C LEU A 247 -9.59 -1.21 -10.04
N ARG A 248 -8.37 -1.42 -9.52
CA ARG A 248 -7.54 -2.61 -9.78
C ARG A 248 -8.30 -3.92 -9.63
N ASN A 249 -8.84 -4.17 -8.43
CA ASN A 249 -9.50 -5.45 -8.16
C ASN A 249 -10.85 -5.56 -8.89
N THR A 250 -11.53 -4.44 -9.14
CA THR A 250 -12.80 -4.41 -9.87
C THR A 250 -12.68 -4.91 -11.31
N TYR A 251 -11.62 -4.52 -12.04
CA TYR A 251 -11.39 -5.05 -13.39
C TYR A 251 -10.67 -6.41 -13.37
N LEU A 252 -9.83 -6.67 -12.37
CA LEU A 252 -9.06 -7.92 -12.29
C LEU A 252 -10.00 -9.11 -12.07
N PHE A 253 -10.92 -8.98 -11.12
CA PHE A 253 -11.96 -9.96 -10.79
C PHE A 253 -13.30 -9.55 -11.41
N LYS A 254 -13.32 -9.34 -12.73
CA LYS A 254 -14.49 -8.81 -13.46
C LYS A 254 -15.81 -9.58 -13.27
N ASN A 255 -15.74 -10.86 -12.90
CA ASN A 255 -16.91 -11.73 -12.63
C ASN A 255 -17.37 -11.67 -11.16
N SER A 256 -16.68 -10.91 -10.31
CA SER A 256 -16.94 -10.78 -8.87
C SER A 256 -17.67 -9.48 -8.55
N LYS A 257 -18.33 -9.43 -7.39
CA LYS A 257 -18.97 -8.22 -6.85
C LYS A 257 -18.05 -7.49 -5.89
N HIS A 258 -18.10 -6.16 -5.89
CA HIS A 258 -17.25 -5.29 -5.07
C HIS A 258 -18.09 -4.27 -4.30
N PHE A 259 -18.02 -4.32 -2.97
CA PHE A 259 -18.75 -3.43 -2.06
C PHE A 259 -17.77 -2.56 -1.27
N PHE A 260 -17.67 -1.29 -1.64
CA PHE A 260 -16.81 -0.31 -0.97
C PHE A 260 -17.60 0.47 0.09
N ASP A 261 -16.98 0.83 1.22
CA ASP A 261 -17.56 1.86 2.11
C ASP A 261 -17.73 3.19 1.36
N GLU A 262 -18.59 4.07 1.88
CA GLU A 262 -18.92 5.34 1.23
C GLU A 262 -17.71 6.28 1.10
N GLU A 263 -17.17 6.42 -0.11
CA GLU A 263 -16.18 7.45 -0.45
C GLU A 263 -16.59 8.22 -1.71
N LYS A 264 -17.31 9.33 -1.50
CA LYS A 264 -18.02 10.11 -2.53
C LYS A 264 -17.11 10.64 -3.64
N GLU A 265 -15.87 11.01 -3.29
CA GLU A 265 -14.92 11.53 -4.28
C GLU A 265 -14.49 10.44 -5.26
N ILE A 266 -14.22 9.24 -4.74
CA ILE A 266 -13.84 8.08 -5.54
C ILE A 266 -15.04 7.57 -6.35
N GLU A 267 -16.23 7.47 -5.74
CA GLU A 267 -17.46 7.10 -6.43
C GLU A 267 -17.76 8.04 -7.61
N ALA A 268 -17.61 9.35 -7.42
CA ALA A 268 -17.80 10.33 -8.48
C ALA A 268 -16.78 10.17 -9.63
N ILE A 269 -15.58 9.63 -9.36
CA ILE A 269 -14.59 9.30 -10.39
C ILE A 269 -14.99 8.00 -11.10
N PHE A 270 -15.39 6.96 -10.38
CA PHE A 270 -15.91 5.70 -10.95
C PHE A 270 -17.02 5.95 -11.97
N ASN A 271 -17.99 6.80 -11.62
CA ASN A 271 -19.16 7.12 -12.47
C ASN A 271 -18.83 7.86 -13.77
N LYS A 272 -17.56 8.22 -14.03
CA LYS A 272 -17.10 8.84 -15.29
C LYS A 272 -16.65 7.81 -16.34
N TYR A 273 -16.48 6.56 -15.94
CA TYR A 273 -15.92 5.50 -16.77
C TYR A 273 -16.84 4.28 -16.80
N ASP A 274 -16.90 3.62 -17.95
CA ASP A 274 -17.56 2.32 -18.06
C ASP A 274 -16.49 1.23 -18.15
N LEU A 275 -16.61 0.22 -17.28
CA LEU A 275 -15.87 -1.02 -17.43
C LEU A 275 -16.57 -1.89 -18.48
N VAL A 276 -15.83 -2.37 -19.48
CA VAL A 276 -16.38 -3.09 -20.63
C VAL A 276 -15.72 -4.46 -20.75
N ASP A 277 -16.51 -5.52 -20.79
CA ASP A 277 -16.08 -6.88 -21.13
C ASP A 277 -16.68 -7.28 -22.49
N LYS A 278 -15.83 -7.46 -23.51
CA LYS A 278 -16.25 -7.87 -24.87
C LYS A 278 -17.40 -7.02 -25.44
N GLY A 279 -17.33 -5.70 -25.22
CA GLY A 279 -18.33 -4.74 -25.68
C GLY A 279 -19.57 -4.59 -24.78
N VAL A 280 -19.65 -5.31 -23.66
CA VAL A 280 -20.75 -5.20 -22.68
C VAL A 280 -20.27 -4.45 -21.45
N ILE A 281 -21.02 -3.44 -21.02
CA ILE A 281 -20.73 -2.72 -19.77
C ILE A 281 -20.96 -3.67 -18.58
N ILE A 282 -19.98 -3.77 -17.70
CA ILE A 282 -20.09 -4.50 -16.44
C ILE A 282 -20.29 -3.51 -15.28
N ASN A 283 -21.26 -3.79 -14.43
CA ASN A 283 -21.56 -3.01 -13.22
C ASN A 283 -21.41 -3.92 -12.01
N ASN A 284 -20.15 -4.22 -11.68
CA ASN A 284 -19.80 -5.21 -10.66
C ASN A 284 -19.31 -4.59 -9.35
N TYR A 285 -19.47 -3.27 -9.18
CA TYR A 285 -19.13 -2.55 -7.96
C TYR A 285 -20.28 -1.69 -7.44
N SER A 286 -20.23 -1.36 -6.16
CA SER A 286 -21.11 -0.38 -5.51
C SER A 286 -20.45 0.21 -4.27
N PHE A 287 -20.83 1.43 -3.94
CA PHE A 287 -20.49 2.11 -2.69
C PHE A 287 -21.69 2.00 -1.75
N VAL A 288 -21.48 1.57 -0.51
CA VAL A 288 -22.53 1.21 0.43
C VAL A 288 -22.29 1.86 1.78
N ASN A 289 -23.38 2.15 2.49
CA ASN A 289 -23.33 2.64 3.86
C ASN A 289 -22.92 1.50 4.81
N SER A 290 -21.76 1.64 5.46
CA SER A 290 -21.27 0.69 6.44
C SER A 290 -22.19 0.47 7.64
N GLU A 291 -23.10 1.39 8.00
CA GLU A 291 -24.12 1.15 9.04
C GLU A 291 -25.08 0.00 8.65
N GLU A 292 -25.24 -0.28 7.36
CA GLU A 292 -26.17 -1.29 6.81
C GLU A 292 -25.47 -2.58 6.34
N MET A 293 -24.13 -2.60 6.28
CA MET A 293 -23.36 -3.75 5.77
C MET A 293 -22.21 -4.14 6.73
N LEU A 294 -22.38 -5.25 7.44
CA LEU A 294 -21.47 -5.68 8.51
C LEU A 294 -20.11 -6.17 8.00
N GLU A 295 -20.08 -6.65 6.77
CA GLU A 295 -18.90 -7.08 6.03
C GLU A 295 -17.94 -5.91 5.79
N VAL A 296 -18.49 -4.73 5.48
CA VAL A 296 -17.71 -3.49 5.34
C VAL A 296 -17.17 -3.05 6.70
N GLN A 297 -17.95 -3.17 7.78
CA GLN A 297 -17.46 -2.89 9.14
C GLN A 297 -16.33 -3.83 9.59
N VAL A 298 -16.36 -5.10 9.16
CA VAL A 298 -15.22 -6.01 9.40
C VAL A 298 -14.02 -5.62 8.53
N SER A 299 -14.27 -5.07 7.34
CA SER A 299 -13.24 -4.52 6.46
C SER A 299 -12.55 -3.29 7.06
N ASP A 300 -13.27 -2.40 7.78
CA ASP A 300 -12.69 -1.29 8.59
C ASP A 300 -11.61 -1.82 9.54
N VAL A 301 -11.93 -2.90 10.26
CA VAL A 301 -10.99 -3.49 11.21
C VAL A 301 -9.74 -3.98 10.51
N LEU A 302 -9.88 -4.66 9.37
CA LEU A 302 -8.74 -5.18 8.61
C LEU A 302 -7.92 -4.07 7.98
N ALA A 303 -8.55 -3.08 7.34
CA ALA A 303 -7.88 -1.92 6.77
C ALA A 303 -7.10 -1.14 7.83
N GLY A 304 -7.73 -0.90 8.99
CA GLY A 304 -7.07 -0.27 10.12
C GLY A 304 -5.92 -1.11 10.70
N LEU A 305 -6.11 -2.43 10.87
CA LEU A 305 -5.08 -3.33 11.39
C LEU A 305 -3.86 -3.37 10.46
N LEU A 306 -4.09 -3.52 9.16
CA LEU A 306 -3.05 -3.58 8.14
C LEU A 306 -2.39 -2.22 7.91
N GLY A 307 -3.11 -1.11 8.11
CA GLY A 307 -2.54 0.23 8.16
C GLY A 307 -1.57 0.40 9.34
N LYS A 308 -1.95 -0.09 10.53
CA LYS A 308 -1.04 -0.12 11.70
C LYS A 308 0.15 -1.05 11.49
N TYR A 309 -0.06 -2.20 10.84
CA TYR A 309 1.01 -3.13 10.50
C TYR A 309 2.01 -2.51 9.51
N SER A 310 1.51 -1.86 8.46
CA SER A 310 2.35 -1.17 7.47
C SER A 310 3.17 -0.06 8.13
N THR A 311 2.55 0.73 9.02
CA THR A 311 3.24 1.75 9.83
C THR A 311 4.34 1.13 10.71
N PHE A 312 4.07 -0.03 11.31
CA PHE A 312 5.07 -0.75 12.10
C PHE A 312 6.28 -1.16 11.25
N LEU A 313 6.07 -1.64 10.03
CA LEU A 313 7.16 -2.02 9.11
C LEU A 313 7.98 -0.80 8.64
N SER A 314 7.32 0.31 8.31
CA SER A 314 7.99 1.52 7.82
C SER A 314 8.81 2.19 8.91
N ASP A 315 8.29 2.26 10.13
CA ASP A 315 8.92 3.01 11.25
C ASP A 315 9.99 2.21 12.01
N THR A 316 9.96 0.89 11.91
CA THR A 316 10.76 0.03 12.79
C THR A 316 11.97 -0.49 12.04
N GLY A 317 13.17 -0.12 12.51
CA GLY A 317 14.42 -0.69 12.00
C GLY A 317 14.51 -2.20 12.16
N LYS A 318 15.23 -2.87 11.26
CA LYS A 318 15.34 -4.34 11.16
C LYS A 318 15.70 -5.01 12.49
N ASP A 319 16.69 -4.50 13.21
CA ASP A 319 17.11 -5.08 14.50
C ASP A 319 16.01 -4.98 15.56
N LYS A 320 15.28 -3.86 15.57
CA LYS A 320 14.14 -3.68 16.48
C LYS A 320 12.98 -4.60 16.11
N ILE A 321 12.74 -4.87 14.82
CA ILE A 321 11.76 -5.87 14.37
C ILE A 321 12.14 -7.27 14.90
N LYS A 322 13.42 -7.68 14.79
CA LYS A 322 13.92 -8.95 15.36
C LYS A 322 13.66 -9.04 16.86
N ILE A 323 14.00 -7.98 17.59
CA ILE A 323 13.78 -7.91 19.04
C ILE A 323 12.29 -8.00 19.37
N ILE A 324 11.42 -7.27 18.66
CA ILE A 324 9.98 -7.29 18.91
C ILE A 324 9.39 -8.67 18.63
N LYS A 325 9.74 -9.30 17.49
CA LYS A 325 9.26 -10.63 17.13
C LYS A 325 9.63 -11.67 18.19
N ASN A 326 10.89 -11.67 18.63
CA ASN A 326 11.39 -12.60 19.65
C ASN A 326 10.76 -12.40 21.04
N ASN A 327 10.17 -11.23 21.30
CA ASN A 327 9.54 -10.89 22.58
C ASN A 327 8.01 -10.93 22.54
N LEU A 328 7.40 -11.41 21.44
CA LEU A 328 5.95 -11.57 21.36
C LEU A 328 5.46 -12.59 22.40
N ARG A 329 4.43 -12.22 23.16
CA ARG A 329 3.80 -13.11 24.13
C ARG A 329 2.80 -14.04 23.46
N GLN A 330 2.37 -15.08 24.17
CA GLN A 330 1.44 -16.10 23.67
C GLN A 330 0.23 -15.51 22.94
N GLN A 331 -0.45 -14.50 23.50
CA GLN A 331 -1.59 -13.87 22.84
C GLN A 331 -1.23 -13.15 21.54
N GLN A 332 -0.08 -12.47 21.52
CA GLN A 332 0.39 -11.76 20.33
C GLN A 332 0.81 -12.73 19.23
N LEU A 333 1.49 -13.82 19.60
CA LEU A 333 1.83 -14.92 18.68
C LEU A 333 0.56 -15.57 18.13
N SER A 334 -0.45 -15.83 18.98
CA SER A 334 -1.71 -16.40 18.52
C SER A 334 -2.40 -15.51 17.49
N ASN A 335 -2.48 -14.20 17.76
CA ASN A 335 -3.05 -13.24 16.81
C ASN A 335 -2.25 -13.11 15.52
N LEU A 336 -0.92 -13.06 15.62
CA LEU A 336 -0.04 -13.00 14.45
C LEU A 336 -0.22 -14.24 13.57
N ASN A 337 -0.22 -15.43 14.17
CA ASN A 337 -0.39 -16.69 13.46
C ASN A 337 -1.78 -16.81 12.81
N LEU A 338 -2.83 -16.23 13.39
CA LEU A 338 -4.16 -16.20 12.76
C LEU A 338 -4.19 -15.26 11.54
N LEU A 339 -3.51 -14.11 11.64
CA LEU A 339 -3.37 -13.20 10.51
C LEU A 339 -2.55 -13.83 9.38
N GLU A 340 -1.42 -14.46 9.71
CA GLU A 340 -0.58 -15.22 8.77
C GLU A 340 -1.41 -16.30 8.05
N LYS A 341 -2.16 -17.13 8.81
CA LYS A 341 -3.04 -18.15 8.23
C LYS A 341 -4.09 -17.59 7.29
N LEU A 342 -4.67 -16.42 7.60
CA LEU A 342 -5.62 -15.75 6.71
C LEU A 342 -4.93 -15.28 5.42
N ILE A 343 -3.72 -14.72 5.52
CA ILE A 343 -2.92 -14.32 4.36
C ILE A 343 -2.63 -15.55 3.49
N ASP A 344 -2.04 -16.60 4.07
CA ASP A 344 -1.64 -17.82 3.33
C ASP A 344 -2.84 -18.52 2.69
N LYS A 345 -3.95 -18.64 3.42
CA LYS A 345 -5.21 -19.21 2.90
C LYS A 345 -5.73 -18.43 1.70
N SER A 346 -5.60 -17.11 1.71
CA SER A 346 -6.07 -16.22 0.65
C SER A 346 -5.13 -16.20 -0.55
N ASP A 347 -3.82 -16.20 -0.30
CA ASP A 347 -2.76 -16.24 -1.32
C ASP A 347 -2.84 -17.55 -2.13
N ALA A 348 -3.12 -18.66 -1.44
CA ALA A 348 -3.33 -19.97 -2.06
C ALA A 348 -4.57 -20.05 -2.97
N VAL A 349 -5.51 -19.10 -2.87
CA VAL A 349 -6.64 -18.98 -3.81
C VAL A 349 -6.26 -18.08 -4.97
N SER A 350 -5.79 -16.86 -4.68
CA SER A 350 -5.33 -15.95 -5.70
C SER A 350 -4.39 -14.91 -5.10
N ARG A 351 -3.16 -14.88 -5.63
CA ARG A 351 -2.21 -13.77 -5.37
C ARG A 351 -2.77 -12.40 -5.77
N GLY A 352 -3.80 -12.37 -6.62
CA GLY A 352 -4.48 -11.15 -7.05
C GLY A 352 -5.16 -10.40 -5.89
N PHE A 353 -5.44 -11.08 -4.77
CA PHE A 353 -5.98 -10.48 -3.55
C PHE A 353 -5.00 -9.53 -2.86
N PHE A 354 -3.71 -9.61 -3.17
CA PHE A 354 -2.68 -8.83 -2.51
C PHE A 354 -1.89 -7.99 -3.50
N TYR A 355 -1.76 -6.70 -3.21
CA TYR A 355 -0.87 -5.83 -3.96
C TYR A 355 -0.21 -4.82 -3.03
N ARG A 356 1.09 -4.58 -3.21
CA ARG A 356 1.88 -3.71 -2.35
C ARG A 356 2.80 -2.84 -3.18
N CYS A 357 2.71 -1.54 -2.99
CA CYS A 357 3.66 -0.58 -3.50
C CYS A 357 4.42 0.02 -2.31
N VAL A 358 5.48 -0.69 -1.91
CA VAL A 358 6.30 -0.40 -0.73
C VAL A 358 7.77 -0.57 -1.08
N SER A 359 8.66 -0.07 -0.23
CA SER A 359 10.09 -0.25 -0.41
C SER A 359 10.52 -1.73 -0.31
N GLU A 360 11.64 -2.08 -0.93
CA GLU A 360 12.28 -3.40 -0.77
C GLU A 360 12.56 -3.72 0.71
N ASP A 361 12.98 -2.72 1.50
CA ASP A 361 13.17 -2.86 2.94
C ASP A 361 11.88 -3.27 3.68
N GLU A 362 10.76 -2.62 3.41
CA GLU A 362 9.45 -3.00 3.97
C GLU A 362 9.03 -4.41 3.54
N TYR A 363 9.28 -4.79 2.29
CA TYR A 363 9.00 -6.14 1.79
C TYR A 363 9.81 -7.21 2.54
N LEU A 364 11.11 -7.01 2.71
CA LEU A 364 11.97 -7.92 3.46
C LEU A 364 11.53 -8.03 4.92
N LYS A 365 11.24 -6.89 5.57
CA LYS A 365 10.72 -6.85 6.95
C LYS A 365 9.41 -7.60 7.10
N ASN A 366 8.49 -7.46 6.15
CA ASN A 366 7.25 -8.24 6.12
C ASN A 366 7.54 -9.73 6.08
N ASN A 367 8.38 -10.17 5.15
CA ASN A 367 8.67 -11.59 4.94
C ASN A 367 9.33 -12.23 6.15
N TYR A 368 10.23 -11.52 6.84
CA TYR A 368 10.74 -11.98 8.12
C TYR A 368 9.66 -12.01 9.19
N PHE A 369 8.91 -10.91 9.35
CA PHE A 369 7.98 -10.79 10.48
C PHE A 369 6.81 -11.76 10.38
N MET A 370 6.25 -11.97 9.18
CA MET A 370 5.12 -12.86 8.95
C MET A 370 5.53 -14.31 8.70
N HIS A 371 6.64 -14.58 8.00
CA HIS A 371 6.93 -15.94 7.48
C HIS A 371 8.32 -16.48 7.84
N ASP A 372 9.02 -15.85 8.80
CA ASP A 372 10.34 -16.27 9.28
C ASP A 372 11.42 -16.40 8.19
N GLN A 373 11.28 -15.67 7.08
CA GLN A 373 12.30 -15.64 6.05
C GLN A 373 13.57 -14.96 6.60
N SER A 374 14.71 -15.64 6.44
CA SER A 374 15.98 -15.30 7.10
C SER A 374 16.67 -14.03 6.58
N CYS A 375 16.16 -13.41 5.51
CA CYS A 375 16.78 -12.23 4.89
C CYS A 375 16.17 -10.91 5.39
N ILE A 376 16.62 -10.42 6.55
CA ILE A 376 16.49 -9.00 6.94
C ILE A 376 17.77 -8.39 7.47
#